data_AF-A0A5C5ZFS1-F1
#
_entry.id   AF-A0A5C5ZFS1-F1
#
_cell.length_a   1.000
_cell.length_b   1.000
_cell.length_c   1.000
_cell.angle_alpha   90.00
_cell.angle_beta   90.00
_cell.angle_gamma   90.00
#
_symmetry.space_group_name_H-M   'P 1'
#
loop_
_entity.id
_entity.type
_entity.pdbx_description
1 polymer ?
#
loop_
_entity_poly.entity_id
_entity_poly.type
_entity_poly.pdbx_seq_one_letter_code
_entity_poly.pdbx_strand_id
1 'polypeptide(L)'
;MLLTFYDLPAEHWSHLRTTNPIESTFATIRLRHRKTKGSGTRRASLAMMFKLAQSASKKWRRLNCHEKITLVIEGRSFKDGIMQDEIAA
;
A
#
# COMPACT_ATOMS: atom_id res chain seq x y z
N MET A 1 7.76 -18.79 2.69
CA MET A 1 7.38 -18.79 1.27
C MET A 1 7.72 -17.41 0.70
N LEU A 2 8.95 -17.19 0.23
CA LEU A 2 9.40 -15.87 -0.25
C LEU A 2 8.94 -15.57 -1.68
N LEU A 3 8.36 -16.55 -2.37
CA LEU A 3 7.99 -16.52 -3.79
C LEU A 3 6.48 -16.38 -4.05
N THR A 4 5.62 -16.23 -3.03
CA THR A 4 4.15 -16.11 -3.25
C THR A 4 3.75 -14.88 -4.04
N PHE A 5 4.64 -13.90 -4.20
CA PHE A 5 4.34 -12.69 -4.97
C PHE A 5 4.28 -12.96 -6.49
N TYR A 6 4.79 -14.09 -6.99
CA TYR A 6 4.65 -14.47 -8.40
C TYR A 6 3.21 -14.87 -8.76
N ASP A 7 2.39 -15.19 -7.76
CA ASP A 7 0.94 -15.46 -7.89
C ASP A 7 0.12 -14.16 -7.95
N LEU A 8 0.78 -13.00 -8.00
CA LEU A 8 0.17 -11.68 -8.13
C LEU A 8 0.61 -11.03 -9.45
N PRO A 9 -0.15 -10.04 -9.97
CA PRO A 9 0.17 -9.37 -11.23
C PRO A 9 1.63 -8.89 -11.31
N ALA A 10 2.28 -9.11 -12.45
CA ALA A 10 3.70 -8.76 -12.65
C ALA A 10 4.00 -7.29 -12.38
N GLU A 11 3.03 -6.41 -12.66
CA GLU A 11 3.16 -4.97 -12.48
C GLU A 11 3.25 -4.56 -10.99
N HIS A 12 2.72 -5.39 -10.09
CA HIS A 12 2.76 -5.15 -8.64
C HIS A 12 4.08 -5.60 -8.00
N TRP A 13 4.86 -6.47 -8.66
CA TRP A 13 6.11 -7.01 -8.08
C TRP A 13 7.12 -5.93 -7.70
N SER A 14 7.17 -4.83 -8.46
CA SER A 14 8.05 -3.69 -8.12
C SER A 14 7.70 -3.08 -6.76
N HIS A 15 6.42 -3.06 -6.40
CA HIS A 15 5.93 -2.54 -5.13
C HIS A 15 6.07 -3.57 -4.01
N LEU A 16 5.83 -4.85 -4.28
CA LEU A 16 5.90 -5.94 -3.30
C LEU A 16 7.34 -6.29 -2.87
N ARG A 17 8.32 -6.06 -3.75
CA ARG A 17 9.74 -6.28 -3.46
C ARG A 17 10.38 -5.17 -2.62
N THR A 18 9.63 -4.13 -2.26
CA THR A 18 10.13 -3.01 -1.46
C THR A 18 9.14 -2.66 -0.34
N THR A 19 9.63 -2.03 0.72
CA THR A 19 8.78 -1.47 1.78
C THR A 19 8.42 -0.01 1.52
N ASN A 20 8.91 0.59 0.43
CA ASN A 20 8.69 1.99 0.07
C ASN A 20 7.21 2.40 0.02
N PRO A 21 6.26 1.61 -0.52
CA PRO A 21 4.84 1.95 -0.48
C PRO A 21 4.30 2.14 0.95
N ILE A 22 4.89 1.47 1.93
CA ILE A 22 4.54 1.62 3.34
C ILE A 22 5.34 2.79 3.94
N GLU A 23 6.66 2.79 3.82
CA GLU A 23 7.52 3.78 4.48
C GLU A 23 7.25 5.21 4.01
N SER A 24 7.06 5.41 2.71
CA SER A 24 6.83 6.74 2.12
C SER A 24 5.52 7.38 2.58
N THR A 25 4.48 6.58 2.83
CA THR A 25 3.18 7.09 3.32
C THR A 25 3.28 7.60 4.76
N PHE A 26 4.07 6.91 5.60
CA PHE A 26 4.30 7.30 6.99
C PHE A 26 5.41 8.36 7.17
N ALA A 27 6.30 8.55 6.20
CA ALA A 27 7.41 9.49 6.30
C ALA A 27 6.95 10.92 6.66
N THR A 28 5.90 11.41 5.99
CA THR A 28 5.34 12.75 6.26
C THR A 28 4.74 12.85 7.67
N ILE A 29 4.06 11.79 8.12
CA ILE A 29 3.44 11.72 9.45
C ILE A 29 4.53 11.77 10.52
N ARG A 30 5.59 10.95 10.39
CA ARG A 30 6.73 10.92 11.32
C ARG A 30 7.44 12.27 11.40
N LEU A 31 7.67 12.92 10.25
CA LEU A 31 8.29 14.24 10.19
C LEU A 31 7.47 15.28 10.96
N ARG A 32 6.15 15.32 10.73
CA ARG A 32 5.25 16.28 11.38
C ARG A 32 5.08 15.99 12.86
N HIS A 33 4.97 14.72 13.24
CA HIS A 33 4.93 14.29 14.63
C HIS A 33 6.20 14.69 15.40
N ARG A 34 7.39 14.51 14.80
CA ARG A 34 8.66 14.93 15.43
C ARG A 34 8.74 16.45 15.62
N LYS A 35 8.16 17.23 14.69
CA LYS A 35 8.14 18.70 14.78
C LYS A 35 7.20 19.20 15.89
N THR A 36 6.13 18.47 16.17
CA THR A 36 5.22 18.80 17.27
C THR A 36 5.77 18.32 18.60
N LYS A 37 6.34 19.25 19.37
CA LYS A 37 6.88 19.00 20.71
C LYS A 37 5.75 18.77 21.72
N GLY A 38 5.31 17.53 21.85
CA GLY A 38 4.34 17.10 22.86
C GLY A 38 2.96 16.81 22.28
N SER A 39 2.59 15.54 22.24
CA SER A 39 1.22 15.10 21.98
C SER A 39 0.62 14.72 23.34
N GLY A 40 0.01 15.72 24.00
CA GLY A 40 -0.20 15.73 25.45
C GLY A 40 -0.88 14.48 26.03
N THR A 41 -1.94 13.98 25.39
CA THR A 41 -2.63 12.75 25.81
C THR A 41 -2.68 11.74 24.66
N ARG A 42 -2.75 10.44 24.97
CA ARG A 42 -2.87 9.36 23.96
C ARG A 42 -3.98 9.63 22.94
N ARG A 43 -5.13 10.12 23.40
CA ARG A 43 -6.27 10.47 22.52
C ARG A 43 -5.91 11.61 21.56
N ALA A 44 -5.25 12.65 22.05
CA ALA A 44 -4.79 13.77 21.22
C ALA A 44 -3.74 13.33 20.20
N SER A 45 -2.79 12.46 20.60
CA SER A 45 -1.77 11.91 19.69
C SER A 45 -2.40 11.09 18.55
N LEU A 46 -3.39 10.25 18.87
CA LEU A 46 -4.12 9.46 17.87
C LEU A 46 -4.92 10.34 16.92
N ALA A 47 -5.66 11.32 17.44
CA ALA A 47 -6.41 12.28 16.62
C ALA A 47 -5.49 13.08 15.69
N MET A 48 -4.32 13.51 16.19
CA MET A 48 -3.30 14.18 15.39
C MET A 48 -2.78 13.27 14.26
N MET A 49 -2.36 12.04 14.58
CA MET A 49 -1.85 11.10 13.57
C MET A 49 -2.89 10.84 12.48
N PHE A 50 -4.17 10.67 12.86
CA PHE A 50 -5.27 10.51 11.91
C PHE A 50 -5.40 11.72 10.98
N LYS A 51 -5.37 12.95 11.50
CA LYS A 51 -5.43 14.16 10.67
C LYS A 51 -4.22 14.34 9.77
N LEU A 52 -3.02 13.98 10.24
CA LEU A 52 -1.81 13.97 9.42
C LEU A 52 -1.91 12.93 8.29
N ALA A 53 -2.44 11.74 8.56
CA ALA A 53 -2.68 10.71 7.55
C ALA A 53 -3.69 11.17 6.50
N GLN A 54 -4.82 11.78 6.92
CA GLN A 54 -5.80 12.36 6.00
C GLN A 54 -5.21 13.48 5.11
N SER A 55 -4.27 14.27 5.64
CA SER A 55 -3.60 15.30 4.85
C SER A 55 -2.60 14.71 3.86
N ALA A 56 -1.82 13.71 4.30
CA ALA A 56 -0.84 13.02 3.47
C ALA A 56 -1.49 12.21 2.34
N SER A 57 -2.66 11.60 2.57
CA SER A 57 -3.34 10.75 1.60
C SER A 57 -3.66 11.44 0.28
N LYS A 58 -3.89 12.76 0.32
CA LYS A 58 -4.14 13.59 -0.87
C LYS A 58 -2.96 13.62 -1.85
N LYS A 59 -1.75 13.31 -1.38
CA LYS A 59 -0.51 13.34 -2.18
C LYS A 59 0.05 11.96 -2.47
N TRP A 60 -0.59 10.89 -2.01
CA TRP A 60 -0.08 9.54 -2.24
C TRP A 60 -0.21 9.18 -3.71
N ARG A 61 0.87 8.61 -4.25
CA ARG A 61 0.89 8.05 -5.59
C ARG A 61 0.14 6.72 -5.59
N ARG A 62 -0.71 6.48 -6.60
CA ARG A 62 -1.35 5.19 -6.82
C ARG A 62 -0.33 4.12 -7.21
N LEU A 63 -0.62 2.87 -6.87
CA LEU A 63 0.18 1.74 -7.33
C LEU A 63 0.12 1.62 -8.86
N ASN A 64 1.21 1.15 -9.45
CA ASN A 64 1.24 0.84 -10.87
C ASN A 64 0.17 -0.22 -11.17
N CYS A 65 -0.61 -0.02 -12.24
CA CYS A 65 -1.70 -0.92 -12.63
C CYS A 65 -2.65 -1.26 -11.46
N HIS A 66 -3.02 -0.24 -10.66
CA HIS A 66 -3.97 -0.38 -9.54
C HIS A 66 -5.32 -0.99 -9.94
N GLU A 67 -5.70 -0.91 -11.21
CA GLU A 67 -6.91 -1.55 -11.75
C GLU A 67 -6.87 -3.08 -11.58
N LYS A 68 -5.68 -3.70 -11.62
CA LYS A 68 -5.54 -5.16 -11.42
C LYS A 68 -5.79 -5.62 -9.99
N ILE A 69 -5.91 -4.69 -9.04
CA ILE A 69 -6.21 -5.02 -7.64
C ILE A 69 -7.60 -5.65 -7.51
N THR A 70 -8.57 -5.23 -8.33
CA THR A 70 -9.92 -5.83 -8.30
C THR A 70 -9.87 -7.31 -8.67
N LEU A 71 -9.09 -7.67 -9.68
CA LEU A 71 -8.88 -9.05 -10.14
C LEU A 71 -8.25 -9.93 -9.05
N VAL A 72 -7.34 -9.35 -8.25
CA VAL A 72 -6.74 -10.03 -7.10
C VAL A 72 -7.76 -10.22 -5.97
N ILE A 73 -8.61 -9.21 -5.69
CA ILE A 73 -9.66 -9.29 -4.68
C ILE A 73 -10.73 -10.32 -5.07
N GLU A 74 -11.05 -10.43 -6.36
CA GLU A 74 -11.95 -11.44 -6.93
C GLU A 74 -11.37 -12.87 -6.86
N GLY A 75 -10.10 -13.02 -6.48
CA GLY A 75 -9.46 -14.31 -6.32
C GLY A 75 -9.03 -14.96 -7.65
N ARG A 76 -8.87 -14.20 -8.73
CA ARG A 76 -8.38 -14.77 -10.00
C ARG A 76 -6.94 -15.27 -9.84
N SER A 77 -6.65 -16.38 -10.50
CA SER A 77 -5.31 -16.98 -10.50
C SER A 77 -4.38 -16.25 -11.46
N PHE A 78 -3.19 -15.89 -10.96
CA PHE A 78 -2.07 -15.46 -11.77
C PHE A 78 -0.97 -16.50 -11.69
N LYS A 79 -0.34 -16.79 -12.82
CA LYS A 79 0.87 -17.62 -12.89
C LYS A 79 1.98 -16.77 -13.47
N ASP A 80 3.06 -16.62 -12.71
CA ASP A 80 4.18 -15.73 -13.05
C ASP A 80 3.71 -14.32 -13.46
N GLY A 81 2.67 -13.83 -12.76
CA GLY A 81 2.11 -12.49 -12.96
C GLY A 81 1.23 -12.30 -14.20
N ILE A 82 0.94 -13.38 -14.93
CA ILE A 82 0.01 -13.40 -16.06
C ILE A 82 -1.32 -14.01 -15.60
N MET A 83 -2.43 -13.30 -15.85
CA MET A 83 -3.76 -13.81 -15.56
C MET A 83 -4.01 -15.06 -16.39
N GLN A 84 -4.48 -16.12 -15.74
CA GLN A 84 -5.03 -17.26 -16.45
C GLN A 84 -6.50 -16.94 -16.69
N ASP A 85 -6.87 -16.59 -17.93
CA ASP A 85 -8.28 -16.69 -18.31
C ASP A 85 -8.63 -18.18 -18.23
N GLU A 86 -9.71 -18.51 -17.53
CA GLU A 86 -10.30 -19.84 -17.64
C GLU A 86 -10.71 -20.05 -19.10
N ILE A 87 -9.81 -20.61 -19.90
CA ILE A 87 -10.20 -21.32 -21.11
C ILE A 87 -10.86 -22.60 -20.58
N ALA A 88 -12.15 -22.48 -20.23
CA ALA A 88 -13.04 -23.61 -20.19
C ALA A 88 -13.09 -24.20 -21.61
N ALA A 89 -12.22 -25.17 -21.86
CA ALA A 89 -12.30 -26.10 -22.97
C ALA A 89 -13.23 -27.27 -22.61
#